data_AF-A0A1V0PYC9-F1
#
_entry.id   AF-A0A1V0PYC9-F1
#
_cell.length_a   1.000
_cell.length_b   1.000
_cell.length_c   1.000
_cell.angle_alpha   90.00
_cell.angle_beta   90.00
_cell.angle_gamma   90.00
#
_symmetry.space_group_name_H-M   'P 1'
#
loop_
_entity.id
_entity.type
_entity.pdbx_description
1 polymer ?
#
loop_
_entity_poly.entity_id
_entity_poly.type
_entity_poly.pdbx_seq_one_letter_code
_entity_poly.pdbx_strand_id
1 'polypeptide(L)'
;MTTTVTVSAHAGWAVQVTAVCPRTGHPEPPQTVAAGEEGTFYVHSGQDLRIHEVQPEPGAAEPRTFAALPVAGYSAQDEDKVALVNANKFTEEGILRVLDEMKGDPQFDQRWLAVARTGIEQGFMALNRAIFQPGRVALPQDRV
;
A
#
# COMPACT_ATOMS: atom_id res chain seq x y z
N MET A 1 27.18 33.06 -22.84
CA MET A 1 26.74 33.28 -21.44
C MET A 1 26.46 31.92 -20.83
N THR A 2 26.96 31.66 -19.63
CA THR A 2 26.74 30.40 -18.91
C THR A 2 25.89 30.71 -17.69
N THR A 3 24.79 29.99 -17.52
CA THR A 3 23.90 30.12 -16.36
C THR A 3 24.05 28.90 -15.48
N THR A 4 24.26 29.11 -14.20
CA THR A 4 24.29 28.04 -13.19
C THR A 4 22.88 27.82 -12.65
N VAL A 5 22.43 26.56 -12.62
CA VAL A 5 21.13 26.16 -12.08
C VAL A 5 21.35 25.11 -11.01
N THR A 6 20.85 25.36 -9.81
CA THR A 6 20.84 24.39 -8.70
C THR A 6 19.48 23.72 -8.64
N VAL A 7 19.46 22.39 -8.61
CA VAL A 7 18.25 21.59 -8.47
C VAL A 7 18.32 20.85 -7.13
N SER A 8 17.37 21.13 -6.25
CA SER A 8 17.32 20.55 -4.90
C SER A 8 16.17 19.55 -4.78
N ALA A 9 16.48 18.29 -4.46
CA ALA A 9 15.55 17.16 -4.42
C ALA A 9 14.93 16.94 -3.02
N HIS A 10 14.43 17.99 -2.37
CA HIS A 10 13.98 17.93 -0.97
C HIS A 10 12.59 17.32 -0.73
N ALA A 11 11.85 16.98 -1.78
CA ALA A 11 10.50 16.42 -1.66
C ALA A 11 10.48 14.91 -1.30
N GLY A 12 11.65 14.29 -1.06
CA GLY A 12 11.77 12.87 -0.70
C GLY A 12 11.97 11.93 -1.88
N TRP A 13 12.11 12.46 -3.09
CA TRP A 13 12.21 11.71 -4.34
C TRP A 13 13.44 12.15 -5.13
N ALA A 14 14.08 11.20 -5.82
CA ALA A 14 15.19 11.54 -6.70
C ALA A 14 14.69 12.31 -7.93
N VAL A 15 15.52 13.19 -8.48
CA VAL A 15 15.16 14.02 -9.63
C VAL A 15 16.13 13.76 -10.77
N GLN A 16 15.60 13.46 -11.95
CA GLN A 16 16.37 13.40 -13.18
C GLN A 16 16.39 14.78 -13.85
N VAL A 17 17.59 15.25 -14.16
CA VAL A 17 17.83 16.49 -14.89
C VAL A 17 18.44 16.13 -16.24
N THR A 18 17.77 16.56 -17.30
CA THR A 18 18.14 16.28 -18.67
C THR A 18 18.41 17.58 -19.40
N ALA A 19 19.60 17.72 -19.94
CA ALA A 19 19.95 18.79 -20.86
C ALA A 19 19.30 18.55 -22.23
N VAL A 20 18.64 19.58 -22.78
CA VAL A 20 17.98 19.50 -24.09
C VAL A 20 18.46 20.64 -24.97
N CYS A 21 18.93 20.29 -26.17
CA CYS A 21 19.26 21.30 -27.18
C CYS A 21 17.96 21.89 -27.75
N PRO A 22 17.70 23.20 -27.63
CA PRO A 22 16.44 23.81 -28.08
C PRO A 22 16.28 23.77 -29.61
N ARG A 23 17.38 23.64 -30.35
CA ARG A 23 17.37 23.64 -31.83
C ARG A 23 17.03 22.27 -32.41
N THR A 24 17.52 21.21 -31.77
CA THR A 24 17.36 19.83 -32.26
C THR A 24 16.35 19.03 -31.45
N GLY A 25 15.98 19.50 -30.26
CA GLY A 25 15.16 18.78 -29.28
C GLY A 25 15.82 17.52 -28.73
N HIS A 26 17.09 17.27 -29.04
CA HIS A 26 17.78 16.05 -28.64
C HIS A 26 18.13 16.13 -27.13
N PRO A 27 17.69 15.14 -26.33
CA PRO A 27 18.07 15.05 -24.92
C PRO A 27 19.46 14.44 -24.77
N GLU A 28 20.27 15.00 -23.88
CA GLU A 28 21.49 14.35 -23.39
C GLU A 28 21.14 13.26 -22.35
N PRO A 29 22.09 12.39 -21.97
CA PRO A 29 21.84 11.41 -20.92
C PRO A 29 21.38 12.10 -19.61
N PRO A 30 20.29 11.63 -18.99
CA PRO A 30 19.79 12.21 -17.74
C PRO A 30 20.80 12.02 -16.61
N GLN A 31 20.96 13.06 -15.80
CA GLN A 31 21.73 13.03 -14.56
C GLN A 31 20.77 12.98 -13.37
N THR A 32 21.06 12.13 -12.39
CA THR A 32 20.20 11.95 -11.21
C THR A 32 20.74 12.75 -10.03
N VAL A 33 19.87 13.52 -9.40
CA VAL A 33 20.06 14.10 -8.06
C VAL A 33 19.32 13.21 -7.07
N ALA A 34 20.02 12.65 -6.09
CA ALA A 34 19.40 11.74 -5.12
C ALA A 34 18.42 12.49 -4.21
N ALA A 35 17.46 11.74 -3.62
CA ALA A 35 16.50 12.32 -2.69
C ALA A 35 17.21 12.98 -1.51
N GLY A 36 16.90 14.25 -1.25
CA GLY A 36 17.51 15.06 -0.19
C GLY A 36 18.82 15.76 -0.57
N GLU A 37 19.34 15.55 -1.79
CA GLU A 37 20.58 16.18 -2.27
C GLU A 37 20.32 17.37 -3.21
N GLU A 38 21.37 18.16 -3.44
CA GLU A 38 21.38 19.25 -4.42
C GLU A 38 22.37 18.94 -5.55
N GLY A 39 21.95 19.14 -6.79
CA GLY A 39 22.80 19.05 -7.98
C GLY A 39 23.00 20.41 -8.62
N THR A 40 24.23 20.71 -9.04
CA THR A 40 24.53 21.93 -9.81
C THR A 40 24.72 21.60 -11.28
N PHE A 41 24.01 22.34 -12.14
CA PHE A 41 24.01 22.17 -13.59
C PHE A 41 24.41 23.47 -14.28
N TYR A 42 25.16 23.36 -15.38
CA TYR A 42 25.61 24.49 -16.16
C TYR A 42 24.90 24.51 -17.51
N VAL A 43 24.21 25.60 -17.80
CA VAL A 43 23.44 25.80 -19.02
C VAL A 43 24.21 26.74 -19.93
N HIS A 44 24.56 26.27 -21.12
CA HIS A 44 25.28 27.05 -22.12
C HIS A 44 24.39 27.39 -23.32
N SER A 45 24.56 28.58 -23.88
CA SER A 45 24.08 28.91 -25.24
C SER A 45 22.58 28.66 -25.49
N GLY A 46 21.72 28.96 -24.52
CA GLY A 46 20.26 28.84 -24.64
C GLY A 46 19.72 27.42 -24.50
N GLN A 47 20.53 26.48 -23.99
CA GLN A 47 20.13 25.12 -23.68
C GLN A 47 18.97 25.07 -22.67
N ASP A 48 18.07 24.10 -22.83
CA ASP A 48 16.95 23.88 -21.90
C ASP A 48 17.31 22.77 -20.90
N LEU A 49 16.74 22.85 -19.70
CA LEU A 49 16.78 21.78 -18.71
C LEU A 49 15.38 21.21 -18.52
N ARG A 50 15.24 19.90 -18.71
CA ARG A 50 14.05 19.14 -18.35
C ARG A 50 14.29 18.46 -17.01
N ILE A 51 13.44 18.79 -16.03
CA ILE A 51 13.50 18.25 -14.67
C ILE A 51 12.33 17.28 -14.52
N HIS A 52 12.60 16.04 -14.14
CA HIS A 52 11.60 15.01 -13.93
C HIS A 52 11.80 14.34 -12.56
N GLU A 53 10.79 14.42 -11.70
CA GLU A 53 10.77 13.68 -10.44
C GLU A 53 10.60 12.19 -10.72
N VAL A 54 11.52 11.38 -10.21
CA VAL A 54 11.47 9.93 -10.34
C VAL A 54 10.74 9.36 -9.13
N GLN A 55 9.46 9.05 -9.34
CA GLN A 55 8.70 8.26 -8.39
C GLN A 55 9.08 6.78 -8.51
N PRO A 56 9.44 6.02 -7.44
CA PRO A 56 9.32 4.59 -7.45
C PRO A 56 7.99 4.20 -8.06
N GLU A 57 8.07 3.26 -8.99
CA GLU A 57 6.93 2.53 -9.50
C GLU A 57 6.04 2.14 -8.31
N PRO A 58 4.69 2.27 -8.42
CA PRO A 58 3.75 2.03 -7.32
C PRO A 58 3.72 0.60 -6.75
N GLY A 59 4.75 -0.22 -6.99
CA GLY A 59 4.99 -1.53 -6.37
C GLY A 59 6.46 -1.79 -5.99
N ALA A 60 7.34 -0.79 -5.99
CA ALA A 60 8.76 -0.94 -5.63
C ALA A 60 9.05 -0.73 -4.12
N ALA A 61 8.02 -0.56 -3.30
CA ALA A 61 8.18 -0.59 -1.85
C ALA A 61 8.57 -2.02 -1.43
N GLU A 62 9.67 -2.16 -0.69
CA GLU A 62 10.06 -3.42 -0.04
C GLU A 62 8.84 -3.99 0.70
N PRO A 63 8.50 -5.29 0.52
CA PRO A 63 7.32 -5.87 1.13
C PRO A 63 7.42 -5.76 2.66
N ARG A 64 6.58 -4.94 3.27
CA ARG A 64 6.55 -4.80 4.73
C ARG A 64 5.82 -6.00 5.30
N THR A 65 6.50 -6.69 6.21
CA THR A 65 5.93 -7.82 6.96
C THR A 65 5.60 -7.40 8.37
N PHE A 66 4.41 -7.72 8.85
CA PHE A 66 3.98 -7.49 10.22
C PHE A 66 4.26 -8.71 11.10
N ALA A 67 4.78 -8.49 12.30
CA ALA A 67 5.02 -9.55 13.27
C ALA A 67 3.71 -10.26 13.66
N ALA A 68 3.77 -11.59 13.82
CA ALA A 68 2.62 -12.36 14.26
C ALA A 68 2.20 -11.97 15.69
N LEU A 69 0.90 -12.03 15.97
CA LEU A 69 0.40 -12.01 17.35
C LEU A 69 0.97 -13.21 18.12
N PRO A 70 1.13 -13.12 19.45
CA PRO A 70 1.63 -14.23 20.29
C PRO A 70 0.57 -15.34 20.46
N VAL A 71 0.09 -15.87 19.34
CA VAL A 71 -0.96 -16.89 19.25
C VAL A 71 -0.44 -18.00 18.35
N ALA A 72 -0.41 -19.23 18.87
CA ALA A 72 0.06 -20.38 18.13
C ALA A 72 -0.76 -20.57 16.82
N GLY A 73 -0.06 -20.81 15.71
CA GLY A 73 -0.66 -20.99 14.38
C GLY A 73 -0.80 -19.72 13.54
N TYR A 74 -0.57 -18.54 14.12
CA TYR A 74 -0.45 -17.29 13.35
C TYR A 74 1.01 -17.03 12.95
N SER A 75 1.22 -16.78 11.67
CA SER A 75 2.52 -16.38 11.11
C SER A 75 2.56 -14.88 10.84
N ALA A 76 3.76 -14.36 10.59
CA ALA A 76 3.92 -13.02 10.03
C ALA A 76 3.13 -12.91 8.72
N GLN A 77 2.59 -11.72 8.46
CA GLN A 77 1.76 -11.45 7.28
C GLN A 77 2.31 -10.26 6.51
N ASP A 78 2.13 -10.31 5.20
CA ASP A 78 2.49 -9.24 4.27
C ASP A 78 1.49 -8.07 4.41
N GLU A 79 1.96 -6.84 4.16
CA GLU A 79 1.16 -5.62 4.24
C GLU A 79 -0.13 -5.71 3.42
N ASP A 80 -0.06 -6.25 2.20
CA ASP A 80 -1.22 -6.40 1.32
C ASP A 80 -2.31 -7.30 1.93
N LYS A 81 -1.92 -8.39 2.59
CA LYS A 81 -2.87 -9.30 3.25
C LYS A 81 -3.53 -8.63 4.44
N VAL A 82 -2.75 -7.89 5.23
CA VAL A 82 -3.25 -7.14 6.38
C VAL A 82 -4.22 -6.05 5.92
N ALA A 83 -3.88 -5.31 4.86
CA ALA A 83 -4.74 -4.30 4.27
C ALA A 83 -6.06 -4.90 3.78
N LEU A 84 -6.02 -6.05 3.10
CA LEU A 84 -7.21 -6.73 2.61
C LEU A 84 -8.13 -7.21 3.74
N VAL A 85 -7.57 -7.81 4.80
CA VAL A 85 -8.36 -8.24 5.96
C VAL A 85 -8.97 -7.04 6.70
N ASN A 86 -8.24 -5.93 6.82
CA ASN A 86 -8.79 -4.71 7.41
C ASN A 86 -9.94 -4.15 6.57
N ALA A 87 -9.82 -4.12 5.24
CA ALA A 87 -10.91 -3.71 4.35
C ALA A 87 -12.16 -4.58 4.55
N ASN A 88 -12.00 -5.90 4.62
CA ASN A 88 -13.09 -6.82 4.92
C ASN A 88 -13.74 -6.54 6.29
N LYS A 89 -12.94 -6.22 7.31
CA LYS A 89 -13.43 -5.88 8.66
C LYS A 89 -14.29 -4.62 8.66
N PHE A 90 -13.90 -3.59 7.91
CA PHE A 90 -14.72 -2.39 7.76
C PHE A 90 -16.04 -2.68 7.04
N THR A 91 -16.02 -3.52 6.00
CA THR A 91 -17.25 -3.93 5.30
C THR A 91 -18.18 -4.75 6.20
N GLU A 92 -17.64 -5.72 6.94
CA GLU A 92 -18.38 -6.55 7.90
C GLU A 92 -19.11 -5.68 8.92
N GLU A 93 -18.38 -4.77 9.58
CA GLU A 93 -18.94 -3.87 10.59
C GLU A 93 -20.05 -2.97 10.05
N GLY A 94 -19.88 -2.45 8.82
CA GLY A 94 -20.91 -1.66 8.16
C GLY A 94 -22.22 -2.43 7.98
N ILE A 95 -22.14 -3.69 7.55
CA ILE A 95 -23.32 -4.55 7.38
C ILE A 95 -23.95 -4.89 8.73
N LEU A 96 -23.14 -5.18 9.76
CA LEU A 96 -23.65 -5.51 11.09
C LEU A 96 -24.42 -4.35 11.72
N ARG A 97 -24.00 -3.09 11.48
CA ARG A 97 -24.73 -1.90 11.94
C ARG A 97 -26.11 -1.76 11.32
N VAL A 98 -26.26 -2.11 10.03
CA VAL A 98 -27.57 -2.16 9.37
C VAL A 98 -28.48 -3.17 10.08
N LEU A 99 -27.96 -4.34 10.44
CA LEU A 99 -28.73 -5.34 11.18
C LEU A 99 -29.11 -4.87 12.59
N ASP A 100 -28.23 -4.12 13.25
CA ASP A 100 -28.50 -3.57 14.59
C ASP A 100 -29.59 -2.50 14.58
N GLU A 101 -29.65 -1.68 13.55
CA GLU A 101 -30.76 -0.73 13.34
C GLU A 101 -32.11 -1.46 13.19
N MET A 102 -32.12 -2.58 12.47
CA MET A 102 -33.34 -3.38 12.25
C MET A 102 -33.79 -4.18 13.48
N LYS A 103 -32.86 -4.52 14.38
CA LYS A 103 -33.14 -5.34 15.56
C LYS A 103 -34.10 -4.69 16.55
N GLY A 104 -34.13 -3.35 16.60
CA GLY A 104 -35.03 -2.59 17.48
C GLY A 104 -36.47 -2.51 16.98
N ASP A 105 -36.74 -2.94 15.76
CA ASP A 105 -38.02 -2.74 15.09
C ASP A 105 -38.81 -4.06 14.96
N PRO A 106 -39.97 -4.19 15.66
CA PRO A 106 -40.82 -5.38 15.61
C PRO A 106 -41.40 -5.70 14.22
N GLN A 107 -41.32 -4.78 13.24
CA GLN A 107 -41.83 -5.04 11.88
C GLN A 107 -41.03 -6.12 11.15
N PHE A 108 -39.78 -6.37 11.55
CA PHE A 108 -38.91 -7.36 10.94
C PHE A 108 -38.96 -8.71 11.66
N ASP A 109 -38.86 -9.80 10.90
CA ASP A 109 -38.72 -11.14 11.46
C ASP A 109 -37.34 -11.30 12.14
N GLN A 110 -37.35 -11.22 13.46
CA GLN A 110 -36.16 -11.27 14.29
C GLN A 110 -35.42 -12.62 14.20
N ARG A 111 -36.13 -13.71 13.88
CA ARG A 111 -35.50 -15.02 13.68
C ARG A 111 -34.65 -15.01 12.42
N TRP A 112 -35.17 -14.45 11.33
CA TRP A 112 -34.41 -14.34 10.08
C TRP A 112 -33.28 -13.30 10.16
N LEU A 113 -33.45 -12.21 10.92
CA LEU A 113 -32.35 -11.27 11.22
C LEU A 113 -31.20 -11.95 11.97
N ALA A 114 -31.50 -12.79 12.96
CA ALA A 114 -30.48 -13.55 13.68
C ALA A 114 -29.72 -14.51 12.75
N VAL A 115 -30.44 -15.20 11.84
CA VAL A 115 -29.83 -16.07 10.83
C VAL A 115 -28.91 -15.27 9.89
N ALA A 116 -29.35 -14.10 9.44
CA ALA A 116 -28.55 -13.23 8.58
C ALA A 116 -27.25 -12.80 9.26
N ARG A 117 -27.32 -12.32 10.52
CA ARG A 117 -26.15 -11.93 11.32
C ARG A 117 -25.13 -13.06 11.42
N THR A 118 -25.56 -14.25 11.82
CA THR A 118 -24.67 -15.41 11.94
C THR A 118 -24.03 -15.79 10.60
N GLY A 119 -24.79 -15.76 9.51
CA GLY A 119 -24.26 -16.06 8.18
C GLY A 119 -23.19 -15.07 7.72
N ILE A 120 -23.38 -13.78 8.00
CA ILE A 120 -22.40 -12.73 7.69
C ILE A 120 -21.12 -12.91 8.52
N GLU A 121 -21.24 -13.05 9.83
CA GLU A 121 -20.08 -13.25 10.73
C GLU A 121 -19.28 -14.51 10.35
N GLN A 122 -19.96 -15.61 10.03
CA GLN A 122 -19.31 -16.83 9.56
C GLN A 122 -18.65 -16.66 8.20
N GLY A 123 -19.31 -15.97 7.27
CA GLY A 123 -18.80 -15.69 5.93
C GLY A 123 -17.51 -14.86 5.98
N PHE A 124 -17.50 -13.76 6.73
CA PHE A 124 -16.31 -12.92 6.90
C PHE A 124 -15.20 -13.61 7.69
N MET A 125 -15.54 -14.45 8.67
CA MET A 125 -14.56 -15.31 9.34
C MET A 125 -13.88 -16.26 8.34
N ALA A 126 -14.65 -16.95 7.50
CA ALA A 126 -14.12 -17.87 6.49
C ALA A 126 -13.28 -17.13 5.44
N LEU A 127 -13.74 -15.96 4.97
CA LEU A 127 -13.04 -15.11 4.02
C LEU A 127 -11.67 -14.67 4.56
N ASN A 128 -11.62 -14.13 5.79
CA ASN A 128 -10.37 -13.68 6.39
C ASN A 128 -9.41 -14.84 6.66
N ARG A 129 -9.93 -16.03 7.01
CA ARG A 129 -9.11 -17.25 7.14
C ARG A 129 -8.54 -17.72 5.80
N ALA A 130 -9.23 -17.52 4.68
CA ALA A 130 -8.70 -17.84 3.36
C ALA A 130 -7.51 -16.94 2.96
N ILE A 131 -7.45 -15.72 3.51
CA ILE A 131 -6.37 -14.76 3.28
C ILE A 131 -5.18 -15.04 4.22
N PHE A 132 -5.42 -15.11 5.53
CA PHE A 132 -4.35 -15.27 6.53
C PHE A 132 -3.83 -16.70 6.68
N GLN A 133 -4.61 -17.70 6.28
CA GLN A 133 -4.21 -19.12 6.21
C GLN A 133 -3.48 -19.62 7.48
N PRO A 134 -4.09 -19.48 8.68
CA PRO A 134 -3.42 -19.91 9.91
C PRO A 134 -3.13 -21.41 9.89
N GLY A 135 -1.91 -21.77 10.29
CA GLY A 135 -1.40 -23.14 10.28
C GLY A 135 -1.90 -23.97 11.46
N ARG A 136 -1.78 -25.30 11.33
CA ARG A 136 -2.01 -26.21 12.47
C ARG A 136 -0.81 -26.15 13.43
N VAL A 137 -1.10 -26.25 14.72
CA VAL A 137 -0.08 -26.27 15.78
C VAL A 137 0.38 -27.71 15.99
N ALA A 138 1.69 -27.93 16.04
CA ALA A 138 2.25 -29.23 16.38
C ALA A 138 1.98 -29.54 17.86
N LEU A 139 1.45 -30.73 18.13
CA LEU A 139 1.19 -31.20 19.47
C LEU A 139 2.37 -32.05 19.98
N PRO A 140 2.60 -32.15 21.30
CA PRO A 140 3.69 -32.97 21.85
C PRO A 140 3.65 -34.43 21.36
N GLN A 141 2.46 -34.99 21.15
CA GLN A 141 2.26 -36.34 20.64
C GLN A 141 2.61 -36.57 19.16
N ASP A 142 2.88 -35.51 18.38
CA ASP A 142 3.22 -35.63 16.95
C ASP A 142 4.72 -35.93 16.72
N ARG A 143 5.54 -35.92 17.78
CA ARG A 143 6.95 -36.27 17.73
C ARG A 143 7.12 -37.77 17.99
N VAL A 144 7.14 -38.57 16.92
CA VAL A 144 7.55 -39.98 16.94
C VAL A 144 9.06 -40.07 16.78
#